data_AF-A0A090E5B8-F1
#
_entry.id   AF-A0A090E5B8-F1
#
_cell.length_a   1.000
_cell.length_b   1.000
_cell.length_c   1.000
_cell.angle_alpha   90.00
_cell.angle_beta   90.00
_cell.angle_gamma   90.00
#
_symmetry.space_group_name_H-M   'P 1'
#
loop_
_entity.id
_entity.type
_entity.pdbx_description
1 polymer ?
#
loop_
_entity_poly.entity_id
_entity_poly.type
_entity_poly.pdbx_seq_one_letter_code
_entity_poly.pdbx_strand_id
1 'polypeptide(L)' 'MNNQAWKTSVEIDELENALYVRVIENGVVNIKAFKSLTEAKSFAKSERARLAIDAPGK' A
#
# COMPACT_ATOMS: atom_id res chain seq x y z
N MET A 1 -1.78 -10.24 20.40
CA MET A 1 -2.44 -9.65 19.22
C MET A 1 -1.59 -9.99 18.01
N ASN A 2 -2.07 -10.89 17.15
CA ASN A 2 -1.34 -11.28 15.94
C ASN A 2 -1.54 -10.17 14.89
N ASN A 3 -0.70 -9.14 14.93
CA ASN A 3 -0.54 -8.22 13.80
C ASN A 3 0.10 -9.01 12.65
N GLN A 4 -0.72 -9.80 11.99
CA GLN A 4 -0.35 -10.52 10.79
C GLN A 4 -0.17 -9.48 9.69
N ALA A 5 1.08 -9.10 9.40
CA ALA A 5 1.43 -8.14 8.36
C ALA A 5 0.86 -8.52 6.97
N TRP A 6 0.54 -9.79 6.74
CA TRP A 6 -0.14 -10.24 5.51
C TRP A 6 -1.59 -9.77 5.39
N LYS A 7 -2.24 -9.35 6.48
CA LYS A 7 -3.61 -8.82 6.45
C LYS A 7 -3.66 -7.35 6.05
N THR A 8 -2.58 -6.60 6.28
CA THR A 8 -2.52 -5.16 5.99
C THR A 8 -1.15 -4.78 5.45
N SER A 9 -1.07 -4.47 4.16
CA SER A 9 0.17 -4.07 3.48
C SER A 9 -0.10 -3.02 2.40
N VAL A 10 0.94 -2.28 2.01
CA VAL A 10 0.89 -1.35 0.88
C VAL A 10 2.13 -1.58 0.02
N GLU A 11 1.92 -2.01 -1.22
CA GLU A 11 2.94 -2.42 -2.18
C GLU A 11 2.83 -1.59 -3.46
N ILE A 12 3.96 -1.27 -4.08
CA ILE A 12 4.02 -0.61 -5.38
C ILE A 12 4.58 -1.62 -6.38
N ASP A 13 3.79 -1.96 -7.39
CA ASP A 13 4.14 -2.85 -8.48
C ASP A 13 4.27 -2.07 -9.78
N GLU A 14 5.11 -2.56 -10.69
CA GLU A 14 5.23 -2.05 -12.05
C GLU A 14 4.91 -3.17 -13.03
N LEU A 15 3.92 -2.95 -13.91
CA LEU A 15 3.49 -3.91 -14.91
C LEU A 15 3.18 -3.17 -16.21
N GLU A 16 3.81 -3.61 -17.32
CA GLU A 16 3.57 -3.06 -18.66
C GLU A 16 3.68 -1.52 -18.75
N ASN A 17 4.72 -0.93 -18.15
CA ASN A 17 4.93 0.53 -18.04
C ASN A 17 3.85 1.29 -17.25
N ALA A 18 2.98 0.60 -16.53
CA ALA A 18 2.05 1.20 -15.59
C ALA A 18 2.45 0.88 -14.15
N LEU A 19 2.23 1.85 -13.26
CA LEU A 19 2.49 1.71 -11.84
C LEU A 19 1.21 1.42 -11.10
N TYR A 20 1.23 0.42 -10.25
CA TYR A 20 0.09 0.01 -9.45
C TYR A 20 0.46 0.12 -7.99
N VAL A 21 -0.46 0.63 -7.18
CA VAL A 21 -0.37 0.52 -5.73
C VAL A 21 -1.42 -0.48 -5.28
N ARG A 22 -0.98 -1.57 -4.66
CA ARG A 22 -1.82 -2.56 -4.01
C ARG A 22 -1.91 -2.22 -2.54
N VAL A 23 -3.13 -2.03 -2.06
CA VAL A 23 -3.45 -1.83 -0.64
C VAL A 23 -4.20 -3.06 -0.16
N ILE A 24 -3.64 -3.75 0.81
CA ILE A 24 -4.32 -4.82 1.54
C ILE A 24 -4.74 -4.23 2.88
N GLU A 25 -6.03 -4.34 3.22
CA GLU A 25 -6.58 -3.90 4.51
C GLU A 25 -7.51 -4.98 5.05
N ASN A 26 -7.12 -5.61 6.15
CA ASN A 26 -7.83 -6.74 6.74
C ASN A 26 -8.16 -7.87 5.74
N GLY A 27 -7.28 -8.10 4.77
CA GLY A 27 -7.46 -9.10 3.70
C GLY A 27 -8.29 -8.63 2.50
N VAL A 28 -8.81 -7.40 2.50
CA VAL A 28 -9.44 -6.78 1.33
C VAL A 28 -8.35 -6.14 0.46
N VAL A 29 -8.33 -6.47 -0.83
CA VAL A 29 -7.35 -5.95 -1.78
C VAL A 29 -7.97 -4.83 -2.61
N ASN A 30 -7.32 -3.67 -2.63
CA ASN A 30 -7.63 -2.55 -3.50
C ASN A 30 -6.41 -2.22 -4.36
N ILE A 31 -6.61 -2.05 -5.67
CA ILE A 31 -5.52 -1.78 -6.62
C ILE A 31 -5.84 -0.47 -7.34
N LYS A 32 -4.87 0.45 -7.35
CA LYS A 32 -4.98 1.72 -8.05
C LYS A 32 -3.80 1.93 -8.99
N ALA A 33 -4.08 2.28 -10.24
CA ALA A 33 -3.08 2.58 -11.26
C ALA A 33 -2.67 4.06 -11.24
N PHE A 34 -1.41 4.32 -11.58
CA PHE A 34 -0.78 5.64 -11.63
C PHE A 34 0.04 5.81 -12.90
N LYS A 35 0.12 7.05 -13.38
CA LYS A 35 0.90 7.43 -14.57
C LYS A 35 2.34 7.80 -14.24
N SER A 36 2.67 8.00 -12.96
CA SER A 36 3.99 8.41 -12.51
C SER A 36 4.40 7.75 -11.20
N LEU A 37 5.71 7.51 -11.04
CA LEU A 37 6.27 6.93 -9.83
C LEU A 37 6.11 7.85 -8.62
N THR A 38 6.13 9.17 -8.84
CA THR A 38 5.93 10.17 -7.81
C THR A 38 4.53 10.09 -7.22
N GLU A 39 3.49 10.00 -8.05
CA GLU A 39 2.11 9.88 -7.58
C GLU A 39 1.88 8.54 -6.87
N ALA A 40 2.39 7.43 -7.42
CA ALA A 40 2.29 6.12 -6.81
C ALA A 40 2.93 6.09 -5.41
N LYS A 41 4.15 6.66 -5.28
CA LYS A 41 4.85 6.77 -3.98
C LYS A 41 4.12 7.66 -3.00
N SER A 42 3.58 8.80 -3.45
CA SER A 42 2.82 9.72 -2.61
C SER A 42 1.57 9.04 -2.05
N PHE A 43 0.81 8.36 -2.92
CA PHE A 43 -0.37 7.61 -2.52
C PHE A 43 -0.04 6.46 -1.57
N ALA A 44 0.99 5.66 -1.88
CA ALA A 44 1.42 4.57 -1.01
C ALA A 44 1.84 5.06 0.39
N LYS A 45 2.52 6.21 0.47
CA LYS A 45 2.89 6.84 1.75
C LYS A 45 1.64 7.27 2.55
N SER A 46 0.65 7.88 1.88
CA SER A 46 -0.61 8.25 2.54
C SER A 46 -1.36 7.03 3.08
N GLU A 47 -1.43 5.94 2.31
CA GLU A 47 -2.09 4.71 2.76
C GLU A 47 -1.33 4.02 3.90
N ARG A 48 0.00 3.99 3.86
CA ARG A 48 0.80 3.48 4.99
C ARG A 48 0.57 4.26 6.27
N ALA A 49 0.44 5.58 6.18
CA ALA A 49 0.10 6.43 7.31
C ALA A 49 -1.34 6.18 7.80
N ARG A 50 -2.32 6.07 6.89
CA ARG A 50 -3.73 5.78 7.22
C ARG A 50 -3.88 4.43 7.94
N LEU A 51 -3.12 3.44 7.50
CA LEU A 51 -3.13 2.07 8.03
C LEU A 51 -2.18 1.87 9.22
N ALA A 52 -1.45 2.91 9.64
CA ALA A 52 -0.45 2.85 10.69
C ALA A 52 0.60 1.73 10.49
N ILE A 53 0.93 1.41 9.24
CA ILE A 53 1.91 0.35 8.89
C ILE A 53 3.32 0.74 9.35
N ASP A 54 3.66 2.03 9.25
CA ASP A 54 4.96 2.57 9.64
C ASP A 54 4.97 3.07 11.10
N ALA A 55 3.86 2.95 11.83
CA ALA A 55 3.83 3.27 13.25
C ALA A 55 4.44 2.11 14.03
N PRO A 56 5.47 2.34 14.88
CA PRO A 56 5.95 1.29 15.76
C PRO A 56 4.77 0.83 16.62
N GLY A 57 4.47 -0.47 16.55
CA GLY A 57 3.37 -1.08 17.29
C GLY A 57 3.42 -0.66 18.76
N LYS A 58 2.31 -0.12 19.26
CA LYS A 58 2.08 0.01 20.70
C LYS A 58 1.84 -1.36 21.32
#